data_AF-A0A834ET74-F1
#
_entry.id   AF-A0A834ET74-F1
#
_cell.length_a   1.000
_cell.length_b   1.000
_cell.length_c   1.000
_cell.angle_alpha   90.00
_cell.angle_beta   90.00
_cell.angle_gamma   90.00
#
_symmetry.space_group_name_H-M   'P 1'
#
loop_
_entity.id
_entity.type
_entity.pdbx_description
1 polymer ?
#
loop_
_entity_poly.entity_id
_entity_poly.type
_entity_poly.pdbx_seq_one_letter_code
_entity_poly.pdbx_strand_id
1 'polypeptide(L)'
;MEKSTVLQSELTSCKELQELEPENKWCLLTIILLMRALDPLLYEKETLQYFQTLKAVDPMRAAYLDDLRSKFLLENSVLKMEYAEVRVLYLSNKDLTVLCHLEQLLLVTHLDLSHNRLRALPPALAALRCLEVLQASDNAIESLDGVTNLPRLQELLLCNNCLQQPAALQPVASCPKLVLLNLRGNPLCQTVGTLEHLAELLPSVSSILT
;
A
#
# COMPACT_ATOMS: atom_id res chain seq x y z
N MET A 1 -25.33 12.05 18.26
CA MET A 1 -24.55 13.07 18.98
C MET A 1 -23.98 12.51 20.29
N GLU A 2 -24.75 11.83 21.13
CA GLU A 2 -24.27 11.26 22.42
C GLU A 2 -23.09 10.27 22.31
N LYS A 3 -23.04 9.42 21.28
CA LYS A 3 -21.93 8.46 21.12
C LYS A 3 -20.59 9.14 20.82
N SER A 4 -20.61 10.23 20.05
CA SER A 4 -19.39 10.98 19.70
C SER A 4 -18.84 11.73 20.91
N THR A 5 -19.71 12.27 21.77
CA THR A 5 -19.30 12.95 23.00
C THR A 5 -18.69 11.99 24.03
N VAL A 6 -19.18 10.75 24.12
CA VAL A 6 -18.60 9.72 25.00
C VAL A 6 -17.19 9.35 24.55
N LEU A 7 -16.99 9.04 23.26
CA LEU A 7 -15.68 8.67 22.73
C LEU A 7 -14.66 9.83 22.84
N GLN A 8 -15.12 11.08 22.68
CA GLN A 8 -14.25 12.25 22.87
C GLN A 8 -13.82 12.41 24.33
N SER A 9 -14.72 12.12 25.28
CA SER A 9 -14.39 12.10 26.71
C SER A 9 -13.38 11.00 27.02
N GLU A 10 -13.59 9.79 26.50
CA GLU A 10 -12.66 8.67 26.67
C GLU A 10 -11.27 8.98 26.08
N LEU A 11 -11.22 9.62 24.90
CA LEU A 11 -9.96 10.04 24.28
C LEU A 11 -9.20 11.02 25.18
N THR A 12 -9.93 11.96 25.81
CA THR A 12 -9.35 12.93 26.74
C THR A 12 -8.79 12.22 27.97
N SER A 13 -9.56 11.34 28.61
CA SER A 13 -9.10 10.56 29.76
C SER A 13 -7.94 9.62 29.44
N CYS A 14 -7.89 9.02 28.25
CA CYS A 14 -6.74 8.22 27.84
C CYS A 14 -5.49 9.08 27.66
N LYS A 15 -5.59 10.31 27.16
CA LYS A 15 -4.45 11.22 27.06
C LYS A 15 -3.92 11.63 28.44
N GLU A 16 -4.81 11.88 29.40
CA GLU A 16 -4.41 12.11 30.80
C GLU A 16 -3.71 10.87 31.39
N LEU A 17 -4.21 9.67 31.10
CA LEU A 17 -3.56 8.42 31.53
C LEU A 17 -2.18 8.23 30.89
N GLN A 18 -2.00 8.63 29.63
CA GLN A 18 -0.69 8.58 28.96
C GLN A 18 0.34 9.46 29.67
N GLU A 19 -0.05 10.62 30.23
CA GLU A 19 0.86 11.47 31.00
C GLU A 19 1.31 10.79 32.30
N LEU A 20 0.43 10.01 32.93
CA LEU A 20 0.74 9.24 34.14
C LEU A 20 1.56 7.98 33.85
N GLU A 21 1.27 7.30 32.74
CA GLU A 21 1.89 6.03 32.35
C GLU A 21 2.34 6.07 30.87
N PRO A 22 3.46 6.75 30.55
CA PRO A 22 3.88 6.98 29.15
C PRO A 22 4.23 5.70 28.38
N GLU A 23 4.59 4.62 29.09
CA GLU A 23 4.93 3.32 28.50
C GLU A 23 3.72 2.35 28.44
N ASN A 24 2.52 2.81 28.78
CA ASN A 24 1.32 1.97 28.70
C ASN A 24 0.89 1.78 27.24
N LYS A 25 1.38 0.69 26.63
CA LYS A 25 1.09 0.32 25.23
C LYS A 25 -0.40 0.16 24.92
N TRP A 26 -1.22 -0.22 25.90
CA TRP A 26 -2.66 -0.39 25.72
C TRP A 26 -3.36 0.96 25.66
N CYS A 27 -2.94 1.91 26.50
CA CYS A 27 -3.42 3.30 26.47
C CYS A 27 -3.10 3.94 25.11
N LEU A 28 -1.84 3.87 24.65
CA LEU A 28 -1.41 4.40 23.35
C LEU A 28 -2.21 3.81 22.18
N LEU A 29 -2.41 2.48 22.16
CA LEU A 29 -3.22 1.83 21.13
C LEU A 29 -4.68 2.27 21.19
N THR A 30 -5.24 2.42 22.40
CA THR A 30 -6.63 2.85 22.58
C THR A 30 -6.83 4.28 22.07
N ILE A 31 -5.88 5.18 22.31
CA ILE A 31 -5.90 6.54 21.77
C ILE A 31 -5.97 6.52 20.23
N ILE A 32 -5.15 5.68 19.58
CA ILE A 32 -5.18 5.47 18.12
C ILE A 32 -6.57 5.01 17.65
N LEU A 33 -7.16 4.03 18.34
CA LEU A 33 -8.47 3.47 17.97
C LEU A 33 -9.62 4.47 18.20
N LEU A 34 -9.55 5.28 19.26
CA LEU A 34 -10.53 6.33 19.53
C LEU A 34 -10.45 7.44 18.48
N MET A 35 -9.25 7.90 18.12
CA MET A 35 -9.05 8.85 17.03
C MET A 35 -9.59 8.31 15.69
N ARG A 36 -9.36 7.03 15.41
CA ARG A 36 -9.93 6.33 14.24
C ARG A 36 -11.46 6.33 14.25
N ALA A 37 -12.07 6.08 15.41
CA ALA A 37 -13.52 5.99 15.56
C ALA A 37 -14.22 7.36 15.53
N LEU A 38 -13.53 8.42 15.98
CA LEU A 38 -14.06 9.78 16.02
C LEU A 38 -13.98 10.47 14.66
N ASP A 39 -12.76 10.67 14.14
CA ASP A 39 -12.52 11.31 12.86
C ASP A 39 -11.10 10.95 12.35
N PRO A 40 -10.98 9.94 11.48
CA PRO A 40 -9.67 9.45 11.05
C PRO A 40 -8.91 10.43 10.15
N LEU A 41 -9.61 11.38 9.50
CA LEU A 41 -8.99 12.37 8.63
C LEU A 41 -8.48 13.57 9.44
N LEU A 42 -9.26 14.04 10.42
CA LEU A 42 -8.86 15.10 11.34
C LEU A 42 -7.63 14.69 12.16
N TYR A 43 -7.62 13.47 12.69
CA TYR A 43 -6.57 12.96 13.56
C TYR A 43 -5.44 12.22 12.82
N GLU A 44 -5.35 12.31 11.48
CA GLU A 44 -4.36 11.53 10.71
C GLU A 44 -2.91 11.77 11.17
N LYS A 45 -2.52 13.03 11.34
CA LYS A 45 -1.14 13.38 11.75
C LYS A 45 -0.82 12.89 13.16
N GLU A 46 -1.76 13.09 14.08
CA GLU A 46 -1.61 12.68 15.47
C GLU A 46 -1.55 11.14 15.57
N THR A 47 -2.42 10.44 14.85
CA THR A 47 -2.41 8.98 14.74
C THR A 47 -1.04 8.45 14.32
N LEU A 48 -0.39 9.07 13.33
CA LEU A 48 0.95 8.66 12.91
C LEU A 48 2.02 8.85 13.99
N GLN A 49 1.94 9.92 14.79
CA GLN A 49 2.84 10.15 15.92
C GLN A 49 2.63 9.11 17.03
N TYR A 50 1.38 8.75 17.32
CA TYR A 50 1.08 7.70 18.28
C TYR A 50 1.54 6.32 17.80
N PHE A 51 1.44 6.00 16.51
CA PHE A 51 2.04 4.78 15.96
C PHE A 51 3.55 4.74 16.16
N GLN A 52 4.25 5.85 15.93
CA GLN A 52 5.71 5.94 16.16
C GLN A 52 6.05 5.72 17.64
N THR A 53 5.32 6.36 18.54
CA THR A 53 5.51 6.22 20.00
C THR A 53 5.23 4.79 20.46
N LEU A 54 4.08 4.23 20.06
CA LEU A 54 3.70 2.85 20.40
C LEU A 54 4.70 1.83 19.87
N LYS A 55 5.25 2.06 18.67
CA LYS A 55 6.29 1.20 18.10
C LYS A 55 7.59 1.23 18.90
N ALA A 56 7.96 2.38 19.46
CA ALA A 56 9.12 2.50 20.35
C ALA A 56 8.89 1.80 21.70
N VAL A 57 7.67 1.89 22.24
CA VAL A 57 7.26 1.27 23.51
C VAL A 57 7.07 -0.25 23.39
N ASP A 58 6.56 -0.75 22.26
CA ASP A 58 6.33 -2.18 22.02
C ASP A 58 7.02 -2.69 20.73
N PRO A 59 8.37 -2.70 20.70
CA PRO A 59 9.14 -3.00 19.49
C PRO A 59 8.93 -4.44 19.00
N MET A 60 8.55 -5.37 19.87
CA MET A 60 8.20 -6.74 19.48
C MET A 60 6.99 -6.81 18.54
N ARG A 61 6.12 -5.78 18.53
CA ARG A 61 4.95 -5.68 17.65
C ARG A 61 5.18 -4.71 16.48
N ALA A 62 6.41 -4.27 16.24
CA ALA A 62 6.73 -3.24 15.24
C ALA A 62 6.15 -3.52 13.85
N ALA A 63 6.26 -4.76 13.36
CA ALA A 63 5.71 -5.16 12.06
C ALA A 63 4.17 -5.09 12.03
N TYR A 64 3.51 -5.61 13.06
CA TYR A 64 2.06 -5.53 13.21
C TYR A 64 1.57 -4.06 13.22
N LEU A 65 2.28 -3.18 13.90
CA LEU A 65 1.94 -1.76 13.97
C LEU A 65 2.15 -1.05 12.64
N ASP A 66 3.20 -1.40 11.88
CA ASP A 66 3.40 -0.88 10.52
C ASP A 66 2.27 -1.32 9.58
N ASP A 67 1.82 -2.58 9.69
CA ASP A 67 0.73 -3.12 8.89
C ASP A 67 -0.61 -2.45 9.24
N LEU A 68 -0.90 -2.29 10.53
CA LEU A 68 -2.11 -1.59 11.00
C LEU A 68 -2.12 -0.12 10.56
N ARG A 69 -0.96 0.55 10.64
CA ARG A 69 -0.80 1.92 10.15
C ARG A 69 -1.01 2.00 8.64
N SER A 70 -0.47 1.04 7.87
CA SER A 70 -0.65 0.96 6.41
C SER A 70 -2.12 0.82 6.05
N LYS A 71 -2.84 -0.04 6.76
CA LYS A 71 -4.30 -0.19 6.64
C LYS A 71 -5.02 1.15 6.88
N PHE A 72 -4.72 1.86 7.96
CA PHE A 72 -5.38 3.13 8.27
C PHE A 72 -5.09 4.22 7.24
N LEU A 73 -3.86 4.29 6.74
CA LEU A 73 -3.46 5.23 5.70
C LEU A 73 -4.16 4.96 4.36
N LEU A 74 -4.33 3.68 4.02
CA LEU A 74 -5.09 3.29 2.83
C LEU A 74 -6.54 3.69 2.97
N GLU A 75 -7.19 3.34 4.09
CA GLU A 75 -8.58 3.72 4.35
C GLU A 75 -8.76 5.27 4.30
N ASN A 76 -7.83 6.04 4.87
CA ASN A 76 -7.87 7.51 4.77
C ASN A 76 -7.75 8.01 3.33
N SER A 77 -6.92 7.36 2.54
CA SER A 77 -6.71 7.76 1.14
C SER A 77 -7.93 7.41 0.28
N VAL A 78 -8.63 6.33 0.59
CA VAL A 78 -9.93 5.99 -0.01
C VAL A 78 -10.98 7.03 0.34
N LEU A 79 -11.11 7.42 1.61
CA LEU A 79 -12.05 8.49 2.01
C LEU A 79 -11.77 9.81 1.29
N LYS A 80 -10.49 10.20 1.15
CA LYS A 80 -10.09 11.41 0.40
C LYS A 80 -10.44 11.31 -1.08
N MET A 81 -10.23 10.13 -1.68
CA MET A 81 -10.57 9.86 -3.08
C MET A 81 -12.08 9.95 -3.31
N GLU A 82 -12.89 9.37 -2.43
CA GLU A 82 -14.35 9.43 -2.47
C GLU A 82 -14.84 10.87 -2.33
N TYR A 83 -14.30 11.64 -1.38
CA TYR A 83 -14.66 13.04 -1.16
C TYR A 83 -14.33 13.94 -2.36
N ALA A 84 -13.27 13.62 -3.09
CA ALA A 84 -12.87 14.32 -4.31
C ALA A 84 -13.58 13.81 -5.58
N GLU A 85 -14.37 12.74 -5.47
CA GLU A 85 -15.05 12.07 -6.60
C GLU A 85 -14.11 11.66 -7.74
N VAL A 86 -12.86 11.30 -7.41
CA VAL A 86 -11.84 10.88 -8.39
C VAL A 86 -11.65 9.37 -8.39
N ARG A 87 -11.04 8.84 -9.47
CA ARG A 87 -10.69 7.41 -9.60
C ARG A 87 -9.19 7.18 -9.58
N VAL A 88 -8.47 8.09 -8.96
CA VAL A 88 -7.01 8.07 -8.83
C VAL A 88 -6.68 8.00 -7.35
N LEU A 89 -5.91 6.99 -6.96
CA LEU A 89 -5.53 6.77 -5.58
C LEU A 89 -4.02 6.99 -5.40
N TYR A 90 -3.68 8.05 -4.66
CA TYR A 90 -2.29 8.39 -4.34
C TYR A 90 -1.92 7.85 -2.95
N LEU A 91 -1.01 6.88 -2.96
CA LEU A 91 -0.47 6.23 -1.76
C LEU A 91 1.06 6.29 -1.71
N SER A 92 1.68 7.17 -2.50
CA SER A 92 3.12 7.33 -2.52
C SER A 92 3.67 7.95 -1.23
N ASN A 93 4.89 7.56 -0.84
CA ASN A 93 5.60 8.06 0.34
C ASN A 93 4.82 7.88 1.66
N LYS A 94 4.20 6.71 1.86
CA LYS A 94 3.39 6.41 3.05
C LYS A 94 3.98 5.31 3.92
N ASP A 95 5.22 4.89 3.65
CA ASP A 95 5.90 3.78 4.33
C ASP A 95 5.05 2.49 4.37
N LEU A 96 4.20 2.24 3.36
CA LEU A 96 3.29 1.10 3.39
C LEU A 96 4.07 -0.22 3.38
N THR A 97 3.71 -1.12 4.28
CA THR A 97 4.26 -2.49 4.37
C THR A 97 3.32 -3.53 3.78
N VAL A 98 2.01 -3.26 3.80
CA VAL A 98 0.96 -4.13 3.29
C VAL A 98 -0.14 -3.33 2.62
N LEU A 99 -0.84 -3.95 1.66
CA LEU A 99 -2.06 -3.44 1.06
C LEU A 99 -3.28 -4.15 1.65
N CYS A 100 -4.33 -3.39 1.95
CA CYS A 100 -5.60 -3.89 2.51
C CYS A 100 -6.78 -3.29 1.74
N HIS A 101 -7.97 -3.85 1.91
CA HIS A 101 -9.21 -3.30 1.35
C HIS A 101 -9.20 -3.07 -0.16
N LEU A 102 -8.44 -3.88 -0.90
CA LEU A 102 -8.32 -3.76 -2.36
C LEU A 102 -9.65 -4.03 -3.07
N GLU A 103 -10.58 -4.74 -2.43
CA GLU A 103 -11.95 -4.95 -2.91
C GLU A 103 -12.75 -3.64 -3.04
N GLN A 104 -12.40 -2.59 -2.29
CA GLN A 104 -13.04 -1.27 -2.38
C GLN A 104 -12.54 -0.48 -3.60
N LEU A 105 -11.45 -0.90 -4.23
CA LEU A 105 -10.76 -0.16 -5.28
C LEU A 105 -11.19 -0.57 -6.69
N LEU A 106 -12.34 -1.23 -6.83
CA LEU A 106 -12.85 -1.76 -8.10
C LEU A 106 -12.84 -0.73 -9.24
N LEU A 107 -13.21 0.51 -8.92
CA LEU A 107 -13.35 1.61 -9.88
C LEU A 107 -12.08 2.44 -10.07
N VAL A 108 -11.00 2.15 -9.35
CA VAL A 108 -9.73 2.87 -9.46
C VAL A 108 -9.11 2.61 -10.83
N THR A 109 -8.68 3.69 -11.47
CA THR A 109 -8.03 3.67 -12.79
C THR A 109 -6.52 3.86 -12.70
N HIS A 110 -6.07 4.65 -11.71
CA HIS A 110 -4.66 4.95 -11.50
C HIS A 110 -4.34 4.74 -10.02
N LEU A 111 -3.33 3.92 -9.75
CA LEU A 111 -2.86 3.61 -8.40
C LEU A 111 -1.37 3.90 -8.30
N ASP A 112 -1.02 4.83 -7.42
CA ASP A 112 0.38 5.18 -7.12
C ASP A 112 0.78 4.66 -5.74
N LEU A 113 1.62 3.63 -5.72
CA LEU A 113 2.23 2.98 -4.56
C LEU A 113 3.73 3.30 -4.45
N SER A 114 4.25 4.28 -5.19
CA SER A 114 5.70 4.54 -5.22
C SER A 114 6.28 4.94 -3.86
N HIS A 115 7.56 4.67 -3.64
CA HIS A 115 8.27 5.04 -2.41
C HIS A 115 7.60 4.49 -1.14
N ASN A 116 7.38 3.18 -1.12
CA ASN A 116 6.86 2.45 0.04
C ASN A 116 7.78 1.27 0.37
N ARG A 117 7.34 0.35 1.23
CA ARG A 117 8.13 -0.81 1.70
C ARG A 117 7.43 -2.12 1.37
N LEU A 118 6.65 -2.14 0.29
CA LEU A 118 5.90 -3.31 -0.13
C LEU A 118 6.86 -4.39 -0.62
N ARG A 119 6.68 -5.62 -0.12
CA ARG A 119 7.48 -6.79 -0.56
C ARG A 119 6.81 -7.63 -1.64
N ALA A 120 5.50 -7.52 -1.77
CA ALA A 120 4.73 -8.23 -2.77
C ALA A 120 3.47 -7.45 -3.11
N LEU A 121 2.96 -7.69 -4.31
CA LEU A 121 1.60 -7.29 -4.68
C LEU A 121 0.67 -8.48 -4.40
N PRO A 122 -0.30 -8.37 -3.48
CA PRO A 122 -1.09 -9.52 -3.03
C PRO A 122 -2.13 -9.95 -4.08
N PRO A 123 -2.55 -11.23 -4.10
CA PRO A 123 -3.61 -11.75 -4.99
C PRO A 123 -4.91 -10.92 -5.00
N ALA A 124 -5.24 -10.28 -3.87
CA ALA A 124 -6.39 -9.41 -3.75
C ALA A 124 -6.36 -8.17 -4.69
N LEU A 125 -5.19 -7.82 -5.24
CA LEU A 125 -5.05 -6.75 -6.23
C LEU A 125 -5.85 -7.04 -7.52
N ALA A 126 -6.15 -8.31 -7.80
CA ALA A 126 -7.07 -8.68 -8.86
C ALA A 126 -8.45 -8.01 -8.72
N ALA A 127 -8.87 -7.51 -7.56
CA ALA A 127 -10.13 -6.80 -7.43
C ALA A 127 -10.20 -5.49 -8.26
N LEU A 128 -9.06 -4.90 -8.63
CA LEU A 128 -9.00 -3.61 -9.35
C LEU A 128 -9.26 -3.78 -10.86
N ARG A 129 -10.50 -4.13 -11.22
CA ARG A 129 -10.91 -4.43 -12.60
C ARG A 129 -10.80 -3.23 -13.56
N CYS A 130 -10.81 -2.00 -13.04
CA CYS A 130 -10.69 -0.78 -13.83
C CYS A 130 -9.27 -0.21 -13.90
N LEU A 131 -8.27 -0.83 -13.27
CA LEU A 131 -6.92 -0.30 -13.19
C LEU A 131 -6.26 -0.26 -14.57
N GLU A 132 -5.75 0.90 -14.94
CA GLU A 132 -5.07 1.20 -16.21
C GLU A 132 -3.58 1.47 -15.96
N VAL A 133 -3.24 2.19 -14.90
CA VAL A 133 -1.87 2.53 -14.54
C VAL A 133 -1.57 2.09 -13.10
N LEU A 134 -0.55 1.26 -12.94
CA LEU A 134 0.01 0.87 -11.65
C LEU A 134 1.45 1.37 -11.53
N GLN A 135 1.64 2.38 -10.69
CA GLN A 135 2.95 2.86 -10.29
C GLN A 135 3.34 2.21 -8.96
N ALA A 136 4.39 1.39 -8.96
CA ALA A 136 4.89 0.68 -7.78
C ALA A 136 6.44 0.71 -7.70
N SER A 137 7.05 1.76 -8.27
CA SER A 137 8.50 1.97 -8.20
C SER A 137 8.97 2.25 -6.77
N ASP A 138 10.26 2.03 -6.50
CA ASP A 138 10.90 2.33 -5.21
C ASP A 138 10.20 1.64 -4.04
N ASN A 139 10.08 0.32 -4.15
CA ASN A 139 9.58 -0.59 -3.12
C ASN A 139 10.58 -1.75 -2.94
N ALA A 140 10.20 -2.78 -2.21
CA ALA A 140 11.00 -4.00 -2.03
C ALA A 140 10.33 -5.22 -2.69
N ILE A 141 9.64 -5.02 -3.82
CA ILE A 141 8.78 -6.06 -4.40
C ILE A 141 9.63 -7.20 -4.96
N GLU A 142 9.38 -8.41 -4.45
CA GLU A 142 10.03 -9.65 -4.87
C GLU A 142 9.08 -10.55 -5.71
N SER A 143 7.76 -10.39 -5.54
CA SER A 143 6.73 -11.15 -6.24
C SER A 143 5.58 -10.28 -6.77
N LEU A 144 5.07 -10.66 -7.95
CA LEU A 144 3.97 -10.02 -8.67
C LEU A 144 2.73 -10.92 -8.78
N ASP A 145 2.57 -11.91 -7.90
CA ASP A 145 1.44 -12.86 -7.93
C ASP A 145 0.06 -12.18 -7.95
N GLY A 146 -0.04 -10.97 -7.37
CA GLY A 146 -1.24 -10.14 -7.38
C GLY A 146 -1.56 -9.46 -8.70
N VAL A 147 -0.59 -9.33 -9.60
CA VAL A 147 -0.75 -8.68 -10.92
C VAL A 147 -1.24 -9.70 -11.94
N THR A 148 -2.25 -10.49 -11.55
CA THR A 148 -2.92 -11.44 -12.42
C THR A 148 -4.29 -10.95 -12.82
N ASN A 149 -4.67 -11.24 -14.07
CA ASN A 149 -6.02 -11.02 -14.58
C ASN A 149 -6.52 -9.56 -14.48
N LEU A 150 -5.64 -8.54 -14.57
CA LEU A 150 -6.06 -7.14 -14.59
C LEU A 150 -6.46 -6.74 -16.02
N PRO A 151 -7.76 -6.67 -16.35
CA PRO A 151 -8.21 -6.67 -17.74
C PRO A 151 -7.99 -5.34 -18.46
N ARG A 152 -7.68 -4.27 -17.70
CA ARG A 152 -7.47 -2.92 -18.22
C ARG A 152 -6.06 -2.37 -18.02
N LEU A 153 -5.19 -3.12 -17.35
CA LEU A 153 -3.85 -2.64 -17.03
C LEU A 153 -3.06 -2.43 -18.32
N GLN A 154 -2.57 -1.21 -18.51
CA GLN A 154 -1.82 -0.75 -19.68
C GLN A 154 -0.38 -0.40 -19.32
N GLU A 155 -0.16 0.18 -18.14
CA GLU A 155 1.15 0.61 -17.68
C GLU A 155 1.47 0.02 -16.31
N LEU A 156 2.61 -0.68 -16.21
CA LEU A 156 3.14 -1.23 -14.98
C LEU A 156 4.56 -0.73 -14.75
N LEU A 157 4.73 0.11 -13.73
CA LEU A 157 6.00 0.75 -13.40
C LEU A 157 6.54 0.15 -12.10
N LEU A 158 7.64 -0.59 -12.20
CA LEU A 158 8.25 -1.38 -11.11
C LEU A 158 9.73 -1.01 -10.91
N CYS A 159 10.12 0.23 -11.19
CA CYS A 159 11.53 0.63 -11.09
C CYS A 159 12.05 0.43 -9.66
N ASN A 160 13.33 0.12 -9.50
CA ASN A 160 13.99 0.02 -8.18
C ASN A 160 13.22 -0.89 -7.21
N ASN A 161 13.03 -2.15 -7.60
CA ASN A 161 12.44 -3.20 -6.77
C ASN A 161 13.42 -4.38 -6.63
N CYS A 162 12.97 -5.48 -6.02
CA CYS A 162 13.81 -6.64 -5.70
C CYS A 162 13.49 -7.87 -6.56
N LEU A 163 12.98 -7.67 -7.78
CA LEU A 163 12.65 -8.78 -8.68
C LEU A 163 13.94 -9.47 -9.17
N GLN A 164 14.15 -10.71 -8.73
CA GLN A 164 15.41 -11.43 -8.95
C GLN A 164 15.49 -12.14 -10.29
N GLN A 165 14.38 -12.72 -10.74
CA GLN A 165 14.34 -13.63 -11.88
C GLN A 165 13.19 -13.29 -12.83
N PRO A 166 13.37 -13.48 -14.15
CA PRO A 166 12.31 -13.25 -15.13
C PRO A 166 11.01 -14.04 -14.85
N ALA A 167 11.11 -15.23 -14.24
CA ALA A 167 9.95 -16.05 -13.87
C ALA A 167 8.97 -15.33 -12.92
N ALA A 168 9.43 -14.33 -12.15
CA ALA A 168 8.57 -13.51 -11.29
C ALA A 168 7.54 -12.68 -12.09
N LEU A 169 7.72 -12.53 -13.40
CA LEU A 169 6.83 -11.80 -14.30
C LEU A 169 5.77 -12.70 -14.97
N GLN A 170 5.79 -14.01 -14.72
CA GLN A 170 4.77 -14.94 -15.22
C GLN A 170 3.32 -14.49 -14.93
N PRO A 171 3.00 -13.94 -13.73
CA PRO A 171 1.68 -13.38 -13.43
C PRO A 171 1.25 -12.30 -14.43
N VAL A 172 2.18 -11.44 -14.84
CA VAL A 172 1.96 -10.27 -15.69
C VAL A 172 1.55 -10.67 -17.11
N ALA A 173 1.96 -11.86 -17.57
CA ALA A 173 1.58 -12.40 -18.88
C ALA A 173 0.05 -12.58 -19.03
N SER A 174 -0.69 -12.65 -17.93
CA SER A 174 -2.16 -12.73 -17.93
C SER A 174 -2.86 -11.38 -18.16
N CYS A 175 -2.13 -10.27 -18.23
CA CYS A 175 -2.69 -8.93 -18.45
C CYS A 175 -2.82 -8.63 -19.95
N PRO A 176 -4.03 -8.67 -20.54
CA PRO A 176 -4.21 -8.66 -22.00
C PRO A 176 -3.94 -7.31 -22.66
N LYS A 177 -3.91 -6.23 -21.88
CA LYS A 177 -3.78 -4.84 -22.38
C LYS A 177 -2.47 -4.19 -22.00
N LEU A 178 -1.53 -4.92 -21.40
CA LEU A 178 -0.29 -4.33 -20.94
C LEU A 178 0.56 -3.90 -22.14
N VAL A 179 0.90 -2.61 -22.21
CA VAL A 179 1.69 -2.00 -23.29
C VAL A 179 3.06 -1.59 -22.80
N LEU A 180 3.14 -1.04 -21.58
CA LEU A 180 4.37 -0.53 -20.98
C LEU A 180 4.69 -1.28 -19.70
N LEU A 181 5.89 -1.85 -19.64
CA LEU A 181 6.45 -2.49 -18.46
C LEU A 181 7.83 -1.88 -18.16
N ASN A 182 7.99 -1.25 -17.00
CA ASN A 182 9.27 -0.69 -16.59
C ASN A 182 9.85 -1.45 -15.40
N LEU A 183 11.00 -2.08 -15.62
CA LEU A 183 11.72 -2.95 -14.68
C LEU A 183 13.09 -2.39 -14.28
N ARG A 184 13.44 -1.18 -14.72
CA ARG A 184 14.76 -0.59 -14.46
C ARG A 184 15.13 -0.64 -12.99
N GLY A 185 16.38 -1.00 -12.70
CA GLY A 185 16.87 -1.08 -11.32
C GLY A 185 16.41 -2.32 -10.55
N ASN A 186 15.84 -3.33 -11.21
CA ASN A 186 15.64 -4.65 -10.62
C ASN A 186 16.86 -5.56 -10.88
N PRO A 187 17.19 -6.47 -9.96
CA PRO A 187 18.28 -7.43 -10.14
C PRO A 187 18.16 -8.31 -11.40
N LEU A 188 16.93 -8.65 -11.81
CA LEU A 188 16.72 -9.42 -13.04
C LEU A 188 17.30 -8.75 -14.29
N CYS A 189 17.36 -7.41 -14.35
CA CYS A 189 17.88 -6.69 -15.51
C CYS A 189 19.40 -6.88 -15.70
N GLN A 190 20.10 -7.40 -14.69
CA GLN A 190 21.53 -7.72 -14.75
C GLN A 190 21.79 -9.17 -15.19
N THR A 191 20.74 -10.00 -15.27
CA THR A 191 20.88 -11.40 -15.68
C THR A 191 21.12 -11.49 -17.20
N VAL A 192 21.94 -12.45 -17.62
CA VAL A 192 22.22 -12.64 -19.05
C VAL A 192 21.00 -13.33 -19.70
N GLY A 193 20.55 -12.83 -20.85
CA GLY A 193 19.41 -13.40 -21.58
C GLY A 193 18.03 -12.97 -21.06
N THR A 194 17.94 -12.01 -20.13
CA THR A 194 16.65 -11.51 -19.62
C THR A 194 15.74 -11.03 -20.74
N LEU A 195 16.27 -10.23 -21.68
CA LEU A 195 15.48 -9.63 -22.75
C LEU A 195 14.84 -10.69 -23.66
N GLU A 196 15.57 -11.75 -23.98
CA GLU A 196 15.06 -12.88 -24.77
C GLU A 196 13.95 -13.61 -24.03
N HIS A 197 14.17 -13.92 -22.74
CA HIS A 197 13.17 -14.57 -21.91
C HIS A 197 11.92 -13.71 -21.69
N LEU A 198 12.08 -12.38 -21.55
CA LEU A 198 10.96 -11.45 -21.42
C LEU A 198 10.18 -11.33 -22.74
N ALA A 199 10.85 -11.35 -23.88
CA ALA A 199 10.18 -11.34 -25.18
C ALA A 199 9.37 -12.63 -25.41
N GLU A 200 9.87 -13.78 -24.97
CA GLU A 200 9.14 -15.05 -24.99
C GLU A 200 7.95 -15.07 -24.02
N LEU A 201 8.15 -14.54 -22.80
CA LEU A 201 7.14 -14.56 -21.74
C LEU A 201 6.02 -13.54 -21.97
N LEU A 202 6.36 -12.36 -22.49
CA LEU A 202 5.48 -11.20 -22.63
C LEU A 202 5.46 -10.68 -24.08
N PRO A 203 5.10 -11.52 -25.07
CA PRO A 203 5.15 -11.15 -26.48
C PRO A 203 4.18 -10.04 -26.88
N SER A 204 3.15 -9.79 -26.05
CA SER A 204 2.14 -8.75 -26.29
C SER A 204 2.56 -7.36 -25.80
N VAL A 205 3.60 -7.26 -24.97
CA VAL A 205 4.01 -5.98 -24.35
C VAL A 205 4.89 -5.21 -25.33
N SER A 206 4.45 -4.02 -25.73
CA SER A 206 5.12 -3.23 -26.78
C SER A 206 6.39 -2.54 -26.31
N SER A 207 6.46 -2.14 -25.04
CA SER A 207 7.60 -1.41 -24.49
C SER A 207 8.00 -2.01 -23.14
N ILE A 208 9.16 -2.68 -23.12
CA ILE A 208 9.78 -3.19 -21.91
C ILE A 208 11.06 -2.39 -21.66
N LEU A 209 11.11 -1.70 -20.53
CA LEU A 209 12.28 -0.93 -20.09
C LEU A 209 13.02 -1.72 -19.02
N THR A 210 14.21 -2.22 -19.33
CA THR A 210 15.09 -2.93 -18.39
C THR A 210 16.27 -2.07 -17.96
#